data_AF-A0A1E7EV69-F1
#
_entry.id   AF-A0A1E7EV69-F1
#
_cell.length_a   1.000
_cell.length_b   1.000
_cell.length_c   1.000
_cell.angle_alpha   90.00
_cell.angle_beta   90.00
_cell.angle_gamma   90.00
#
_symmetry.space_group_name_H-M   'P 1'
#
loop_
_entity.id
_entity.type
_entity.pdbx_description
1 polymer ?
#
loop_
_entity_poly.entity_id
_entity_poly.type
_entity_poly.pdbx_seq_one_letter_code
_entity_poly.pdbx_strand_id
1 'polypeptide(L)' 'EKHDGMVVMKGIPVYSLCEHHLLPFFEVAHISYIPDPDVGIVGLSKFSRIVDVLAKRLQ' A
#
# COMPACT_ATOMS: atom_id res chain seq x y z
N GLU A 1 10.67 19.61 4.91
CA GLU A 1 11.14 19.38 6.30
C GLU A 1 11.69 17.96 6.38
N LYS A 2 12.89 17.78 6.96
CA LYS A 2 13.42 16.43 7.22
C LYS A 2 12.51 15.78 8.25
N HIS A 3 11.96 14.62 7.92
CA HIS A 3 11.01 13.90 8.75
C HIS A 3 11.68 12.62 9.22
N ASP A 4 12.17 12.61 10.46
CA ASP A 4 12.90 11.47 11.03
C ASP A 4 11.97 10.44 11.71
N GLY A 5 10.65 10.61 11.52
CA GLY A 5 9.61 9.78 12.12
C GLY A 5 9.03 8.75 11.17
N MET A 6 8.44 7.70 11.73
CA MET A 6 7.70 6.71 10.96
C MET A 6 6.48 7.36 10.27
N VAL A 7 6.36 7.15 8.97
CA VAL A 7 5.18 7.50 8.19
C VAL A 7 4.27 6.28 8.14
N VAL A 8 2.99 6.47 8.48
CA VAL A 8 1.98 5.39 8.48
C VAL A 8 0.77 5.81 7.67
N MET A 9 0.42 4.98 6.69
CA MET A 9 -0.81 5.08 5.91
C MET A 9 -1.70 3.89 6.24
N LYS A 10 -2.94 4.17 6.67
CA LYS A 10 -3.89 3.15 7.10
C LYS A 10 -5.16 3.21 6.26
N GLY A 11 -5.88 2.10 6.19
CA GLY A 11 -7.20 2.06 5.59
C GLY A 11 -7.17 2.07 4.07
N ILE A 12 -6.15 1.49 3.45
CA ILE A 12 -6.11 1.36 1.99
C ILE A 12 -6.98 0.16 1.61
N PRO A 13 -8.12 0.34 0.94
CA PRO A 13 -8.97 -0.78 0.57
C PRO A 13 -8.29 -1.62 -0.52
N VAL A 14 -8.41 -2.93 -0.40
CA VAL A 14 -7.85 -3.93 -1.33
C VAL A 14 -8.99 -4.75 -1.91
N TYR A 15 -9.00 -4.87 -3.24
CA TYR A 15 -9.95 -5.68 -3.99
C TYR A 15 -9.15 -6.59 -4.92
N SER A 16 -9.30 -7.91 -4.78
CA SER A 16 -8.53 -8.87 -5.57
C SER A 16 -9.30 -10.18 -5.77
N LEU A 17 -8.68 -11.14 -6.48
CA LEU A 17 -9.22 -12.47 -6.76
C LEU A 17 -8.25 -13.52 -6.23
N CYS A 18 -8.77 -14.49 -5.48
CA CYS A 18 -7.99 -15.64 -5.04
C CYS A 18 -7.58 -16.49 -6.24
N GLU A 19 -6.31 -16.84 -6.35
CA GLU A 19 -5.73 -17.63 -7.44
C GLU A 19 -6.21 -19.08 -7.43
N HIS A 20 -6.53 -19.61 -6.25
CA HIS A 20 -6.99 -20.99 -6.11
C HIS A 20 -8.45 -21.19 -6.55
N HIS A 21 -9.29 -20.18 -6.34
CA HIS A 21 -10.74 -20.34 -6.48
C HIS A 21 -11.38 -19.35 -7.46
N LEU A 22 -10.62 -18.36 -7.92
CA LEU A 22 -11.11 -17.23 -8.73
C LEU A 22 -12.29 -16.48 -8.06
N LEU A 23 -12.33 -16.52 -6.73
CA LEU A 23 -13.34 -15.83 -5.93
C LEU A 23 -12.80 -14.48 -5.44
N PRO A 24 -13.64 -13.44 -5.40
CA PRO A 24 -13.24 -12.13 -4.91
C PRO A 24 -12.97 -12.16 -3.41
N PHE A 25 -11.99 -11.39 -2.97
CA PHE A 25 -11.78 -11.04 -1.57
C PHE A 25 -11.56 -9.53 -1.40
N PHE A 26 -11.92 -9.04 -0.22
CA PHE A 26 -11.93 -7.62 0.13
C PHE A 26 -11.22 -7.43 1.45
N GLU A 27 -10.13 -6.66 1.44
CA GLU A 27 -9.26 -6.51 2.59
C GLU A 27 -8.86 -5.05 2.80
N VAL A 28 -8.13 -4.79 3.89
CA VAL A 28 -7.56 -3.48 4.20
C VAL A 28 -6.05 -3.59 4.38
N ALA A 29 -5.31 -2.84 3.58
CA ALA A 29 -3.86 -2.72 3.71
C ALA A 29 -3.46 -1.52 4.57
N HIS A 30 -2.39 -1.73 5.33
CA HIS A 30 -1.70 -0.72 6.11
C HIS A 30 -0.22 -0.71 5.71
N ILE A 31 0.33 0.47 5.44
CA ILE A 31 1.72 0.63 5.01
C ILE A 31 2.42 1.57 6.00
N SER A 32 3.56 1.14 6.52
CA SER A 32 4.42 1.95 7.38
C SER A 32 5.85 1.88 6.91
N TYR A 33 6.56 3.01 6.91
CA TYR A 33 7.99 3.05 6.60
C TYR A 33 8.65 4.23 7.33
N ILE A 34 9.97 4.15 7.49
CA ILE A 34 10.79 5.27 7.96
C ILE A 34 11.46 5.86 6.71
N PRO A 35 11.16 7.12 6.33
CA PRO A 35 11.80 7.76 5.20
C PRO A 35 13.29 7.98 5.49
N ASP A 36 14.10 7.87 4.46
CA ASP A 36 15.50 8.30 4.54
C ASP A 36 15.54 9.84 4.63
N PRO A 37 16.32 10.42 5.57
CA PRO A 37 16.37 11.87 5.78
C PRO A 37 16.82 12.68 4.56
N ASP A 38 17.60 12.08 3.66
CA ASP A 38 18.15 12.73 2.47
C ASP A 38 17.27 12.50 1.23
N VAL A 39 16.46 11.44 1.21
CA VAL A 39 15.50 11.15 0.11
C VAL A 39 14.13 11.79 0.35
N GLY A 40 13.68 11.86 1.60
CA GLY A 40 12.39 12.43 2.00
C GLY A 40 11.19 11.48 1.83
N ILE A 41 9.99 12.05 1.89
CA ILE A 41 8.73 11.30 1.93
C ILE A 41 8.23 11.01 0.51
N VAL A 42 7.96 9.74 0.18
CA VAL A 42 7.25 9.37 -1.05
C VAL A 42 5.80 9.85 -0.96
N GLY A 43 5.30 10.49 -2.02
CA GLY A 43 3.93 11.00 -2.06
C GLY A 43 2.91 9.90 -1.72
N LEU A 44 2.07 10.15 -0.71
CA LEU A 44 1.16 9.16 -0.14
C LEU A 44 0.25 8.48 -1.18
N SER A 45 -0.19 9.22 -2.22
CA SER A 45 -1.00 8.67 -3.30
C SER A 45 -0.30 7.60 -4.15
N LYS A 46 1.03 7.48 -4.11
CA LYS A 46 1.78 6.43 -4.81
C LYS A 46 1.58 5.07 -4.16
N PHE A 47 1.51 5.01 -2.83
CA PHE A 47 1.28 3.75 -2.11
C PHE A 47 -0.10 3.16 -2.45
N SER A 48 -1.16 3.98 -2.46
CA SER A 48 -2.50 3.52 -2.89
C SER A 48 -2.50 2.98 -4.32
N ARG A 49 -1.75 3.59 -5.24
CA ARG A 49 -1.61 3.10 -6.63
C ARG A 49 -0.84 1.79 -6.70
N ILE A 50 0.23 1.61 -5.92
CA ILE A 50 0.99 0.36 -5.87
C ILE A 50 0.10 -0.77 -5.37
N VAL A 51 -0.64 -0.53 -4.28
CA VAL A 51 -1.60 -1.51 -3.75
C VAL A 51 -2.62 -1.90 -4.82
N ASP A 52 -3.21 -0.93 -5.51
CA ASP A 52 -4.19 -1.18 -6.59
C ASP A 52 -3.61 -2.00 -7.75
N VAL A 53 -2.38 -1.69 -8.19
CA VAL A 53 -1.71 -2.43 -9.28
C VAL A 53 -1.35 -3.86 -8.88
N LEU A 54 -0.93 -4.08 -7.63
CA LEU A 54 -0.60 -5.42 -7.13
C LEU A 54 -1.86 -6.24 -6.87
N ALA A 55 -2.93 -5.63 -6.37
CA ALA A 55 -4.19 -6.28 -6.07
C ALA A 55 -4.95 -6.75 -7.32
N LYS A 56 -4.78 -6.08 -8.47
CA LYS A 56 -5.44 -6.41 -9.75
C LYS A 56 -4.81 -7.62 -10.48
N ARG A 57 -4.56 -8.69 -9.74
CA ARG A 57 -4.00 -9.98 -10.22
C ARG A 57 -4.66 -11.12 -9.44
N LEU A 58 -4.40 -12.35 -9.87
CA LEU A 58 -4.66 -13.53 -9.04
C LEU A 58 -3.66 -13.52 -7.88
N GLN A 59 -4.16 -13.74 -6.66
CA GLN A 59 -3.42 -13.69 -5.40
C GLN A 59 -3.66 -14.93 -4.55
#